data_AF-A0A522MGL5-F1
#
_entry.id   AF-A0A522MGL5-F1
#
_cell.length_a   1.000
_cell.length_b   1.000
_cell.length_c   1.000
_cell.angle_alpha   90.00
_cell.angle_beta   90.00
_cell.angle_gamma   90.00
#
_symmetry.space_group_name_H-M   'P 1'
#
loop_
_entity.id
_entity.type
_entity.pdbx_description
1 polymer ?
#
loop_
_entity_poly.entity_id
_entity_poly.type
_entity_poly.pdbx_seq_one_letter_code
_entity_poly.pdbx_strand_id
1 'polypeptide(L)'
;MSGYAPGSSSGGMSPGDGQTTKVSVSAARLSLKDREVLCHVFCKCRSIGVATQAGRIQRQRCVEQRLDFANDVSKDGTGVPTEYRPEQPYDMTEEPPAPIMNYDDPLEPHSSVRQWIRDVWPSKGKKYQSGDVRRPDVVIVNDPSQPPVQSNIKTVVEMKFPGDRYRPDQEDDYIEIAGSPAKFAHLGATECGCGDDDGQKKTAASRQPAPQSDLDELYGGGSAAPGGPPLPPMPPTPAPAW
;
A
#
# COMPACT_ATOMS: atom_id res chain seq x y z
N MET A 1 -36.93 -24.23 -62.31
CA MET A 1 -37.25 -24.18 -60.87
C MET A 1 -35.99 -24.54 -60.11
N SER A 2 -35.63 -23.67 -59.16
CA SER A 2 -34.39 -23.61 -58.38
C SER A 2 -34.23 -24.70 -57.32
N GLY A 3 -32.96 -25.02 -56.95
CA GLY A 3 -32.46 -25.44 -55.62
C GLY A 3 -33.03 -26.73 -55.00
N TYR A 4 -32.35 -27.56 -54.21
CA TYR A 4 -31.34 -27.30 -53.18
C TYR A 4 -30.54 -28.60 -52.90
N ALA A 5 -29.26 -28.44 -52.56
CA ALA A 5 -28.38 -29.47 -52.01
C ALA A 5 -28.62 -29.68 -50.49
N PRO A 6 -28.23 -30.83 -49.91
CA PRO A 6 -28.40 -31.11 -48.48
C PRO A 6 -27.26 -30.48 -47.66
N GLY A 7 -27.61 -29.70 -46.64
CA GLY A 7 -26.68 -29.16 -45.65
C GLY A 7 -26.90 -29.82 -44.29
N SER A 8 -26.00 -30.74 -43.90
CA SER A 8 -25.87 -31.22 -42.53
C SER A 8 -25.11 -30.18 -41.72
N SER A 9 -25.77 -29.53 -40.76
CA SER A 9 -25.11 -28.64 -39.80
C SER A 9 -24.62 -29.46 -38.59
N SER A 10 -23.35 -29.84 -38.58
CA SER A 10 -22.64 -30.18 -37.35
C SER A 10 -22.26 -28.87 -36.65
N GLY A 11 -22.95 -28.56 -35.55
CA GLY A 11 -22.58 -27.47 -34.66
C GLY A 11 -21.29 -27.82 -33.91
N GLY A 12 -20.14 -27.58 -34.53
CA GLY A 12 -18.85 -27.64 -33.87
C GLY A 12 -18.70 -26.45 -32.94
N MET A 13 -18.69 -26.68 -31.63
CA MET A 13 -18.08 -25.73 -30.72
C MET A 13 -16.58 -25.78 -30.95
N SER A 14 -16.02 -24.73 -31.55
CA SER A 14 -14.58 -24.51 -31.51
C SER A 14 -14.14 -24.46 -30.04
N PRO A 15 -13.09 -25.19 -29.64
CA PRO A 15 -12.39 -24.90 -28.41
C PRO A 15 -11.63 -23.60 -28.64
N GLY A 16 -12.32 -22.46 -28.47
CA GLY A 16 -11.64 -21.20 -28.31
C GLY A 16 -10.83 -21.30 -27.02
N ASP A 17 -9.55 -20.97 -27.09
CA ASP A 17 -8.69 -20.81 -25.92
C ASP A 17 -9.32 -19.74 -25.01
N GLY A 18 -10.17 -20.20 -24.09
CA GLY A 18 -10.60 -19.43 -22.95
C GLY A 18 -9.35 -19.13 -22.16
N GLN A 19 -8.79 -17.95 -22.37
CA GLN A 19 -7.69 -17.43 -21.59
C GLN A 19 -8.22 -17.21 -20.18
N THR A 20 -8.28 -18.27 -19.38
CA THR A 20 -8.48 -18.15 -17.95
C THR A 20 -7.28 -17.37 -17.44
N THR A 21 -7.48 -16.08 -17.14
CA THR A 21 -6.46 -15.24 -16.51
C THR A 21 -5.94 -16.03 -15.32
N LYS A 22 -4.66 -16.43 -15.39
CA LYS A 22 -4.02 -17.19 -14.32
C LYS A 22 -3.90 -16.25 -13.12
N VAL A 23 -4.94 -16.20 -12.31
CA VAL A 23 -4.89 -15.54 -11.00
C VAL A 23 -3.85 -16.31 -10.21
N SER A 24 -2.80 -15.62 -9.77
CA SER A 24 -1.74 -16.21 -8.96
C SER A 24 -2.34 -16.82 -7.68
N VAL A 25 -1.74 -17.92 -7.20
CA VAL A 25 -2.19 -18.62 -5.97
C VAL A 25 -2.20 -17.68 -4.75
N SER A 26 -1.38 -16.63 -4.77
CA SER A 26 -1.34 -15.56 -3.77
C SER A 26 -2.57 -14.65 -3.80
N ALA A 27 -3.04 -14.20 -4.98
CA ALA A 27 -4.26 -13.41 -5.10
C ALA A 27 -5.54 -14.19 -4.77
N ALA A 28 -5.49 -15.53 -4.84
CA ALA A 28 -6.60 -16.39 -4.40
C ALA A 28 -6.80 -16.38 -2.87
N ARG A 29 -5.84 -15.86 -2.09
CA ARG A 29 -5.95 -15.71 -0.63
C ARG A 29 -6.78 -14.49 -0.21
N LEU A 30 -7.04 -13.56 -1.13
CA LEU A 30 -7.95 -12.44 -0.89
C LEU A 30 -9.40 -12.84 -1.14
N SER A 31 -10.32 -12.34 -0.31
CA SER A 31 -11.74 -12.46 -0.60
C SER A 31 -12.09 -11.71 -1.88
N LEU A 32 -13.19 -12.09 -2.55
CA LEU A 32 -13.64 -11.40 -3.76
C LEU A 32 -13.88 -9.90 -3.52
N LYS A 33 -14.47 -9.56 -2.36
CA LYS A 33 -14.70 -8.16 -1.93
C LYS A 33 -13.39 -7.41 -1.80
N ASP A 34 -12.42 -7.96 -1.05
CA ASP A 34 -11.15 -7.27 -0.80
C ASP A 34 -10.37 -7.08 -2.10
N ARG A 35 -10.35 -8.12 -2.94
CA ARG A 35 -9.70 -8.04 -4.24
C ARG A 35 -10.33 -6.96 -5.11
N GLU A 36 -11.66 -6.86 -5.15
CA GLU A 36 -12.35 -5.83 -5.93
C GLU A 36 -12.01 -4.42 -5.45
N VAL A 37 -12.07 -4.17 -4.13
CA VAL A 37 -11.75 -2.86 -3.54
C VAL A 37 -10.29 -2.48 -3.82
N LEU A 38 -9.36 -3.37 -3.49
CA LEU A 38 -7.93 -3.08 -3.64
C LEU A 38 -7.54 -2.94 -5.11
N CYS A 39 -8.11 -3.74 -6.01
CA CYS A 39 -7.85 -3.61 -7.44
C CYS A 39 -8.40 -2.32 -8.04
N HIS A 40 -9.58 -1.87 -7.60
CA HIS A 40 -10.12 -0.58 -8.03
C HIS A 40 -9.16 0.57 -7.66
N VAL A 41 -8.67 0.59 -6.41
CA VAL A 41 -7.69 1.59 -5.95
C VAL A 41 -6.36 1.46 -6.70
N PHE A 42 -5.83 0.24 -6.80
CA PHE A 42 -4.58 -0.05 -7.49
C PHE A 42 -4.60 0.39 -8.96
N CYS A 43 -5.61 -0.01 -9.74
CA CYS A 43 -5.71 0.37 -11.16
C CYS A 43 -5.80 1.89 -11.33
N LYS A 44 -6.56 2.57 -10.46
CA LYS A 44 -6.63 4.03 -10.47
C LYS A 44 -5.26 4.64 -10.21
N CYS A 45 -4.57 4.20 -9.16
CA CYS A 45 -3.26 4.72 -8.77
C CYS A 45 -2.13 4.38 -9.73
N ARG A 46 -2.24 3.26 -10.44
CA ARG A 46 -1.36 2.94 -11.57
C ARG A 46 -1.43 4.01 -12.65
N SER A 47 -2.64 4.51 -12.95
CA SER A 47 -2.87 5.49 -14.02
C SER A 47 -2.53 6.93 -13.66
N ILE A 48 -2.68 7.34 -12.39
CA ILE A 48 -2.47 8.74 -11.96
C ILE A 48 -1.23 8.92 -11.09
N GLY A 49 -1.02 8.03 -10.11
CA GLY A 49 -0.10 8.23 -8.98
C GLY A 49 -0.18 9.60 -8.31
N VAL A 50 0.85 9.95 -7.54
CA VAL A 50 1.06 11.30 -6.97
C VAL A 50 2.42 11.81 -7.45
N ALA A 51 2.45 12.97 -8.12
CA ALA A 51 3.71 13.55 -8.58
C ALA A 51 4.47 14.24 -7.43
N THR A 52 5.77 13.97 -7.29
CA THR A 52 6.65 14.72 -6.40
C THR A 52 7.14 16.02 -7.06
N GLN A 53 7.69 16.92 -6.26
CA GLN A 53 8.37 18.12 -6.77
C GLN A 53 9.51 17.79 -7.76
N ALA A 54 10.16 16.63 -7.58
CA ALA A 54 11.20 16.11 -8.46
C ALA A 54 10.64 15.38 -9.71
N GLY A 55 9.32 15.37 -9.92
CA GLY A 55 8.68 14.76 -11.09
C GLY A 55 8.53 13.24 -11.02
N ARG A 56 8.85 12.60 -9.89
CA ARG A 56 8.61 11.15 -9.69
C ARG A 56 7.13 10.90 -9.41
N ILE A 57 6.60 9.79 -9.89
CA ILE A 57 5.22 9.38 -9.65
C ILE A 57 5.19 8.34 -8.52
N GLN A 58 4.64 8.70 -7.36
CA GLN A 58 4.48 7.84 -6.20
C GLN A 58 3.11 7.16 -6.26
N ARG A 59 3.10 5.88 -6.62
CA ARG A 59 1.87 5.11 -6.76
C ARG A 59 1.38 4.53 -5.44
N GLN A 60 2.28 4.09 -4.56
CA GLN A 60 1.93 3.64 -3.20
C GLN A 60 1.26 4.77 -2.41
N ARG A 61 1.84 5.97 -2.42
CA ARG A 61 1.22 7.15 -1.82
C ARG A 61 -0.20 7.45 -2.35
N CYS A 62 -0.47 7.17 -3.62
CA CYS A 62 -1.83 7.30 -4.14
C CYS A 62 -2.78 6.28 -3.51
N VAL A 63 -2.33 5.04 -3.30
CA VAL A 63 -3.11 3.98 -2.66
C VAL A 63 -3.41 4.37 -1.21
N GLU A 64 -2.37 4.76 -0.46
CA GLU A 64 -2.46 5.26 0.92
C GLU A 64 -3.51 6.37 1.03
N GLN A 65 -3.34 7.48 0.31
CA GLN A 65 -4.26 8.63 0.36
C GLN A 65 -5.71 8.27 0.05
N ARG A 66 -5.95 7.28 -0.82
CA ARG A 66 -7.30 6.86 -1.19
C ARG A 66 -7.95 5.99 -0.12
N LEU A 67 -7.18 5.09 0.49
CA LEU A 67 -7.66 4.25 1.57
C LEU A 67 -7.84 5.07 2.86
N ASP A 68 -6.95 6.02 3.13
CA ASP A 68 -7.10 6.96 4.25
C ASP A 68 -8.34 7.84 4.08
N PHE A 69 -8.57 8.39 2.89
CA PHE A 69 -9.81 9.13 2.64
C PHE A 69 -11.06 8.28 2.88
N ALA A 70 -11.04 6.99 2.51
CA ALA A 70 -12.15 6.08 2.81
C ALA A 70 -12.28 5.80 4.31
N ASN A 71 -11.16 5.71 5.03
CA ASN A 71 -11.14 5.57 6.49
C ASN A 71 -11.73 6.80 7.18
N ASP A 72 -11.37 8.01 6.76
CA ASP A 72 -11.89 9.26 7.30
C ASP A 72 -13.40 9.36 7.10
N VAL A 73 -13.88 9.10 5.88
CA VAL A 73 -15.32 9.08 5.57
C VAL A 73 -16.06 8.03 6.41
N SER A 74 -15.46 6.85 6.61
CA SER A 74 -16.04 5.81 7.46
C SER A 74 -16.12 6.24 8.93
N LYS A 75 -15.07 6.88 9.44
CA LYS A 75 -15.03 7.42 10.81
C LYS A 75 -16.11 8.48 11.02
N ASP A 76 -16.23 9.43 10.09
CA ASP A 76 -17.26 10.48 10.16
C ASP A 76 -18.68 9.90 10.18
N GLY A 77 -18.92 8.81 9.45
CA GLY A 77 -20.24 8.19 9.34
C GLY A 77 -20.57 7.16 10.42
N THR A 78 -19.57 6.41 10.90
CA THR A 78 -19.78 5.20 11.74
C THR A 78 -18.97 5.19 13.04
N GLY A 79 -18.05 6.14 13.22
CA GLY A 79 -17.14 6.20 14.35
C GLY A 79 -15.92 5.28 14.25
N VAL A 80 -15.80 4.46 13.20
CA VAL A 80 -14.66 3.56 12.98
C VAL A 80 -14.17 3.62 11.52
N PRO A 81 -12.86 3.42 11.27
CA PRO A 81 -12.33 3.32 9.91
C PRO A 81 -12.85 2.08 9.16
N THR A 82 -12.49 1.92 7.88
CA THR A 82 -12.81 0.70 7.10
C THR A 82 -12.01 -0.50 7.60
N GLU A 83 -12.07 -1.69 6.98
CA GLU A 83 -11.14 -2.78 7.32
C GLU A 83 -9.71 -2.62 6.76
N TYR A 84 -9.46 -1.61 5.93
CA TYR A 84 -8.18 -1.45 5.21
C TYR A 84 -7.26 -0.44 5.93
N ARG A 85 -6.07 -0.89 6.33
CA ARG A 85 -5.01 -0.10 6.98
C ARG A 85 -3.84 0.07 6.00
N PRO A 86 -3.81 1.15 5.19
CA PRO A 86 -2.69 1.39 4.31
C PRO A 86 -1.43 1.68 5.14
N GLU A 87 -0.27 1.22 4.65
CA GLU A 87 1.05 1.58 5.18
C GLU A 87 1.14 1.47 6.72
N GLN A 88 0.56 0.42 7.31
CA GLN A 88 0.56 0.23 8.77
C GLN A 88 1.97 -0.20 9.25
N PRO A 89 2.68 0.58 10.07
CA PRO A 89 3.98 0.19 10.60
C PRO A 89 3.87 -0.84 11.73
N TYR A 90 4.84 -1.75 11.78
CA TYR A 90 5.00 -2.78 12.81
C TYR A 90 6.41 -2.78 13.37
N ASP A 91 6.51 -2.90 14.69
CA ASP A 91 7.72 -3.22 15.41
C ASP A 91 7.99 -4.73 15.30
N MET A 92 9.01 -5.10 14.53
CA MET A 92 9.41 -6.49 14.28
C MET A 92 10.24 -7.08 15.43
N THR A 93 10.44 -6.32 16.50
CA THR A 93 11.27 -6.75 17.63
C THR A 93 10.46 -7.34 18.79
N GLU A 94 9.14 -7.29 18.66
CA GLU A 94 8.17 -7.88 19.57
C GLU A 94 7.68 -9.24 19.02
N GLU A 95 7.24 -10.13 19.91
CA GLU A 95 6.69 -11.44 19.54
C GLU A 95 5.27 -11.61 20.12
N PRO A 96 4.21 -11.56 19.29
CA PRO A 96 4.21 -11.30 17.84
C PRO A 96 4.56 -9.84 17.48
N PRO A 97 4.92 -9.53 16.21
CA PRO A 97 5.17 -8.16 15.76
C PRO A 97 4.01 -7.22 16.12
N ALA A 98 4.35 -6.09 16.75
CA ALA A 98 3.36 -5.19 17.33
C ALA A 98 3.08 -3.99 16.39
N PRO A 99 1.81 -3.64 16.12
CA PRO A 99 1.50 -2.48 15.31
C PRO A 99 1.90 -1.20 16.04
N ILE A 100 2.54 -0.28 15.32
CA ILE A 100 2.94 1.03 15.84
C ILE A 100 1.76 1.99 15.65
N MET A 101 0.98 2.16 16.71
CA MET A 101 -0.25 2.95 16.74
C MET A 101 -0.01 4.35 17.32
N ASN A 102 -0.92 5.28 17.04
CA ASN A 102 -0.98 6.58 17.70
C ASN A 102 -1.26 6.38 19.21
N TYR A 103 -0.62 7.19 20.04
CA TYR A 103 -0.78 7.12 21.50
C TYR A 103 -2.18 7.51 21.96
N ASP A 104 -2.84 8.41 21.24
CA ASP A 104 -4.16 8.94 21.60
C ASP A 104 -5.31 8.20 20.91
N ASP A 105 -5.04 7.54 19.77
CA ASP A 105 -6.02 6.75 19.01
C ASP A 105 -5.44 5.38 18.60
N PRO A 106 -5.84 4.28 19.25
CA PRO A 106 -5.32 2.95 18.95
C PRO A 106 -5.83 2.37 17.62
N LEU A 107 -6.67 3.08 16.86
CA LEU A 107 -7.14 2.70 15.53
C LEU A 107 -6.40 3.42 14.41
N GLU A 108 -5.50 4.35 14.74
CA GLU A 108 -4.68 5.08 13.78
C GLU A 108 -3.21 4.66 13.86
N PRO A 109 -2.52 4.53 12.71
CA PRO A 109 -1.07 4.37 12.73
C PRO A 109 -0.42 5.61 13.34
N HIS A 110 0.74 5.43 13.96
CA HIS A 110 1.49 6.57 14.50
C HIS A 110 1.86 7.57 13.39
N SER A 111 1.48 8.83 13.56
CA SER A 111 1.64 9.90 12.54
C SER A 111 3.09 10.13 12.09
N SER A 112 4.06 9.76 12.92
CA SER A 112 5.49 9.76 12.56
C SER A 112 6.26 8.58 13.16
N VAL A 113 6.54 7.55 12.37
CA VAL A 113 7.39 6.41 12.80
C VAL A 113 8.79 6.87 13.23
N ARG A 114 9.35 7.93 12.62
CA ARG A 114 10.63 8.50 13.07
C ARG A 114 10.56 9.01 14.50
N GLN A 115 9.49 9.73 14.84
CA GLN A 115 9.30 10.18 16.21
C GLN A 115 9.12 8.99 17.16
N TRP A 116 8.28 8.03 16.79
CA TRP A 116 8.10 6.81 17.58
C TRP A 116 9.42 6.08 17.83
N ILE A 117 10.30 5.94 16.83
CA ILE A 117 11.65 5.36 17.02
C ILE A 117 12.46 6.21 18.01
N ARG A 118 12.46 7.53 17.90
CA ARG A 118 13.21 8.38 18.86
C ARG A 118 12.72 8.22 20.29
N ASP A 119 11.41 8.05 20.47
CA ASP A 119 10.77 8.01 21.78
C ASP A 119 10.86 6.62 22.42
N VAL A 120 10.66 5.56 21.64
CA VAL A 120 10.58 4.18 22.13
C VAL A 120 11.90 3.42 22.03
N TRP A 121 12.66 3.59 20.94
CA TRP A 121 13.84 2.77 20.67
C TRP A 121 14.95 2.82 21.73
N PRO A 122 15.26 3.97 22.36
CA PRO A 122 16.25 4.01 23.44
C PRO A 122 15.97 3.03 24.58
N SER A 123 14.69 2.77 24.89
CA SER A 123 14.29 1.84 25.95
C SER A 123 14.58 0.38 25.62
N LYS A 124 14.70 0.03 24.32
CA LYS A 124 14.97 -1.34 23.86
C LYS A 124 16.42 -1.78 24.06
N GLY A 125 17.31 -0.87 24.46
CA GLY A 125 18.72 -1.19 24.76
C GLY A 125 19.55 -1.68 23.56
N LYS A 126 19.01 -1.57 22.33
CA LYS A 126 19.70 -1.93 21.09
C LYS A 126 19.66 -0.79 20.08
N LYS A 127 20.64 -0.75 19.18
CA LYS A 127 20.64 0.18 18.05
C LYS A 127 19.57 -0.24 17.05
N TYR A 128 18.87 0.73 16.48
CA TYR A 128 17.94 0.51 15.37
C TYR A 128 18.68 -0.03 14.15
N GLN A 129 18.10 -1.05 13.52
CA GLN A 129 18.58 -1.67 12.30
C GLN A 129 17.50 -1.64 11.21
N SER A 130 17.93 -1.70 9.96
CA SER A 130 16.98 -1.88 8.84
C SER A 130 16.23 -3.19 9.03
N GLY A 131 14.89 -3.13 8.98
CA GLY A 131 14.02 -4.29 9.16
C GLY A 131 13.43 -4.44 10.58
N ASP A 132 13.99 -3.74 11.57
CA ASP A 132 13.41 -3.69 12.92
C ASP A 132 12.00 -3.06 12.94
N VAL A 133 11.69 -2.22 11.95
CA VAL A 133 10.32 -1.74 11.68
C VAL A 133 9.97 -2.03 10.22
N ARG A 134 8.83 -2.66 9.99
CA ARG A 134 8.33 -3.02 8.66
C ARG A 134 6.94 -2.45 8.42
N ARG A 135 6.59 -2.22 7.15
CA ARG A 135 5.37 -1.51 6.77
C ARG A 135 4.81 -2.11 5.48
N PRO A 136 3.86 -3.04 5.57
CA PRO A 136 3.17 -3.58 4.41
C PRO A 136 2.33 -2.51 3.72
N ASP A 137 2.09 -2.68 2.42
CA ASP A 137 1.28 -1.72 1.66
C ASP A 137 -0.15 -1.61 2.20
N VAL A 138 -0.79 -2.74 2.51
CA VAL A 138 -2.13 -2.76 3.14
C VAL A 138 -2.25 -3.93 4.13
N VAL A 139 -2.75 -3.64 5.33
CA VAL A 139 -3.24 -4.65 6.27
C VAL A 139 -4.76 -4.63 6.29
N ILE A 140 -5.38 -5.79 6.10
CA ILE A 140 -6.82 -6.00 6.21
C ILE A 140 -7.11 -6.61 7.57
N VAL A 141 -7.99 -5.99 8.34
CA VAL A 141 -8.41 -6.48 9.66
C VAL A 141 -9.74 -7.23 9.61
N ASN A 142 -9.99 -8.10 10.59
CA ASN A 142 -11.28 -8.78 10.74
C ASN A 142 -12.34 -7.85 11.35
N ASP A 143 -11.95 -7.08 12.37
CA ASP A 143 -12.78 -6.08 13.04
C ASP A 143 -12.13 -4.68 12.90
N PRO A 144 -12.77 -3.73 12.20
CA PRO A 144 -12.24 -2.39 12.00
C PRO A 144 -12.21 -1.53 13.28
N SER A 145 -12.96 -1.92 14.32
CA SER A 145 -12.99 -1.24 15.62
C SER A 145 -11.86 -1.67 16.56
N GLN A 146 -10.95 -2.53 16.09
CA GLN A 146 -9.84 -3.07 16.85
C GLN A 146 -8.51 -2.77 16.14
N PRO A 147 -7.40 -2.63 16.91
CA PRO A 147 -6.07 -2.41 16.33
C PRO A 147 -5.66 -3.58 15.43
N PRO A 148 -4.75 -3.36 14.46
CA PRO A 148 -4.30 -4.39 13.52
C PRO A 148 -3.23 -5.30 14.16
N VAL A 149 -3.49 -5.81 15.36
CA VAL A 149 -2.68 -6.84 16.02
C VAL A 149 -2.84 -8.19 15.30
N GLN A 150 -1.85 -9.07 15.38
CA GLN A 150 -1.80 -10.32 14.60
C GLN A 150 -3.07 -11.18 14.69
N SER A 151 -3.75 -11.23 15.85
CA SER A 151 -5.02 -11.95 16.03
C SER A 151 -6.19 -11.32 15.27
N ASN A 152 -6.19 -10.01 15.06
CA ASN A 152 -7.18 -9.26 14.30
C ASN A 152 -6.82 -9.13 12.81
N ILE A 153 -5.61 -9.50 12.39
CA ILE A 153 -5.24 -9.48 10.97
C ILE A 153 -5.98 -10.57 10.22
N LYS A 154 -6.70 -10.15 9.17
CA LYS A 154 -7.31 -11.01 8.17
C LYS A 154 -6.31 -11.34 7.07
N THR A 155 -5.67 -10.33 6.49
CA THR A 155 -4.68 -10.50 5.42
C THR A 155 -3.70 -9.33 5.38
N VAL A 156 -2.41 -9.61 5.21
CA VAL A 156 -1.40 -8.62 4.83
C VAL A 156 -1.21 -8.68 3.32
N VAL A 157 -1.26 -7.52 2.66
CA VAL A 157 -1.18 -7.39 1.22
C VAL A 157 0.03 -6.57 0.84
N GLU A 158 0.87 -7.14 -0.03
CA GLU A 158 1.94 -6.42 -0.71
C GLU A 158 1.52 -6.16 -2.17
N MET A 159 1.46 -4.90 -2.55
CA MET A 159 1.17 -4.45 -3.90
C MET A 159 2.47 -4.25 -4.70
N LYS A 160 2.44 -4.55 -6.00
CA LYS A 160 3.54 -4.17 -6.92
C LYS A 160 3.02 -3.51 -8.16
N PHE A 161 3.50 -2.29 -8.39
CA PHE A 161 3.28 -1.61 -9.65
C PHE A 161 4.27 -2.12 -10.71
N PRO A 162 3.94 -1.98 -12.02
CA PRO A 162 4.85 -2.41 -13.08
C PRO A 162 6.24 -1.81 -12.94
N GLY A 163 7.26 -2.67 -12.97
CA GLY A 163 8.67 -2.30 -12.78
C GLY A 163 9.19 -2.56 -11.36
N ASP A 164 8.31 -2.73 -10.38
CA ASP A 164 8.69 -3.08 -9.02
C ASP A 164 8.99 -4.58 -8.92
N ARG A 165 9.89 -4.95 -8.00
CA ARG A 165 10.24 -6.35 -7.72
C ARG A 165 9.98 -6.66 -6.24
N TYR A 166 9.51 -7.87 -5.97
CA TYR A 166 9.49 -8.41 -4.61
C TYR A 166 10.91 -8.67 -4.13
N ARG A 167 11.20 -8.30 -2.89
CA ARG A 167 12.42 -8.73 -2.22
C ARG A 167 12.08 -9.88 -1.26
N PRO A 168 12.86 -10.97 -1.23
CA PRO A 168 12.54 -12.13 -0.39
C PRO A 168 12.40 -11.81 1.10
N ASP A 169 13.22 -10.90 1.63
CA ASP A 169 13.18 -10.47 3.03
C ASP A 169 11.86 -9.76 3.40
N GLN A 170 11.17 -9.16 2.43
CA GLN A 170 9.89 -8.50 2.68
C GLN A 170 8.75 -9.51 2.85
N GLU A 171 8.78 -10.64 2.14
CA GLU A 171 7.72 -11.65 2.22
C GLU A 171 7.72 -12.32 3.59
N ASP A 172 8.87 -12.78 4.07
CA ASP A 172 8.98 -13.46 5.36
C ASP A 172 8.53 -12.55 6.52
N ASP A 173 8.96 -11.28 6.52
CA ASP A 173 8.57 -10.31 7.55
C ASP A 173 7.07 -10.02 7.54
N TYR A 174 6.45 -9.94 6.36
CA TYR A 174 5.00 -9.70 6.25
C TYR A 174 4.17 -10.93 6.57
N ILE A 175 4.70 -12.13 6.32
CA ILE A 175 4.14 -13.38 6.80
C ILE A 175 4.21 -13.45 8.33
N GLU A 176 5.31 -13.01 8.94
CA GLU A 176 5.47 -12.93 10.40
C GLU A 176 4.46 -11.96 11.02
N ILE A 177 4.31 -10.75 10.46
CA ILE A 177 3.25 -9.80 10.85
C ILE A 177 1.88 -10.46 10.74
N ALA A 178 1.60 -11.15 9.62
CA ALA A 178 0.32 -11.82 9.41
C ALA A 178 0.07 -13.01 10.36
N GLY A 179 1.14 -13.59 10.91
CA GLY A 179 1.13 -14.80 11.73
C GLY A 179 0.93 -16.10 10.95
N SER A 180 0.84 -16.05 9.62
CA SER A 180 0.71 -17.23 8.77
C SER A 180 0.88 -16.88 7.28
N PRO A 181 1.55 -17.74 6.47
CA PRO A 181 1.59 -17.58 5.02
C PRO A 181 0.20 -17.57 4.36
N ALA A 182 -0.79 -18.20 4.98
CA ALA A 182 -2.17 -18.21 4.47
C ALA A 182 -2.84 -16.83 4.54
N LYS A 183 -2.34 -15.94 5.41
CA LYS A 183 -2.82 -14.56 5.59
C LYS A 183 -1.95 -13.55 4.84
N PHE A 184 -1.09 -13.97 3.92
CA PHE A 184 -0.28 -13.06 3.10
C PHE A 184 -0.63 -13.18 1.62
N ALA A 185 -0.83 -12.04 0.95
CA ALA A 185 -1.21 -11.98 -0.46
C ALA A 185 -0.39 -10.94 -1.25
N HIS A 186 -0.11 -11.29 -2.51
CA HIS A 186 0.46 -10.38 -3.48
C HIS A 186 -0.65 -9.82 -4.38
N LEU A 187 -0.55 -8.54 -4.72
CA LEU A 187 -1.48 -7.90 -5.65
C LEU A 187 -0.72 -7.07 -6.70
N GLY A 188 -0.91 -7.41 -7.97
CA GLY A 188 -0.27 -6.70 -9.07
C GLY A 188 -1.26 -6.37 -10.20
N ALA A 189 -0.72 -5.76 -11.25
CA ALA A 189 -1.51 -5.37 -12.42
C ALA A 189 -2.19 -6.57 -13.11
N THR A 190 -1.51 -7.73 -13.15
CA THR A 190 -2.04 -8.95 -13.76
C THR A 190 -3.19 -9.52 -12.93
N GLU A 191 -3.05 -9.56 -11.61
CA GLU A 191 -4.09 -10.02 -10.68
C GLU A 191 -5.35 -9.15 -10.73
N CYS A 192 -5.17 -7.84 -10.93
CA CYS A 192 -6.25 -6.87 -11.00
C CYS A 192 -6.84 -6.66 -12.41
N GLY A 193 -6.22 -7.20 -13.46
CA GLY A 193 -6.66 -6.98 -14.84
C GLY A 193 -6.63 -5.50 -15.25
N CYS A 194 -5.74 -4.70 -14.66
CA CYS A 194 -5.59 -3.31 -15.07
C CYS A 194 -4.96 -3.30 -16.47
N GLY A 195 -5.73 -3.00 -17.53
CA GLY A 195 -5.24 -3.03 -18.92
C GLY A 195 -3.95 -2.23 -19.15
N ASP A 196 -3.20 -2.54 -20.21
CA ASP A 196 -1.82 -2.07 -20.46
C ASP A 196 -1.66 -0.57 -20.77
N ASP A 197 -2.62 0.28 -20.43
CA ASP A 197 -2.49 1.73 -20.65
C ASP A 197 -1.31 2.27 -19.82
N ASP A 198 -0.22 2.55 -20.51
CA ASP A 198 0.94 3.27 -20.00
C ASP A 198 0.47 4.63 -19.49
N GLY A 199 0.19 4.71 -18.19
CA GLY A 199 -0.34 5.88 -17.47
C GLY A 199 0.54 7.15 -17.52
N GLN A 200 1.50 7.23 -18.44
CA GLN A 200 2.35 8.39 -18.64
C GLN A 200 1.63 9.58 -19.30
N LYS A 201 0.43 9.40 -19.89
CA LYS A 201 -0.19 10.46 -20.71
C LYS A 201 -1.17 11.40 -20.00
N LYS A 202 -1.56 11.20 -18.73
CA LYS A 202 -2.67 11.96 -18.12
C LYS A 202 -2.34 12.87 -16.92
N THR A 203 -1.08 12.98 -16.49
CA THR A 203 -0.73 13.68 -15.23
C THR A 203 -0.43 15.18 -15.36
N ALA A 204 -0.65 15.81 -16.52
CA ALA A 204 -0.32 17.23 -16.71
C ALA A 204 -1.23 18.23 -15.97
N ALA A 205 -2.32 17.79 -15.32
CA ALA A 205 -3.36 18.69 -14.80
C ALA A 205 -3.68 18.50 -13.31
N SER A 206 -2.67 18.39 -12.43
CA SER A 206 -2.76 18.87 -11.05
C SER A 206 -1.39 18.79 -10.37
N ARG A 207 -0.66 19.91 -10.34
CA ARG A 207 0.56 20.02 -9.53
C ARG A 207 0.18 20.50 -8.14
N GLN A 208 -0.21 19.56 -7.27
CA GLN A 208 -0.08 19.80 -5.83
C GLN A 208 1.20 19.13 -5.36
N PRO A 209 2.21 19.90 -4.88
CA PRO A 209 3.35 19.33 -4.19
C PRO A 209 2.84 18.68 -2.92
N ALA A 210 2.87 17.34 -2.87
CA ALA A 210 2.62 16.63 -1.63
C ALA A 210 3.97 16.49 -0.89
N PRO A 211 4.10 16.93 0.37
CA PRO A 211 5.36 16.83 1.12
C PRO A 211 5.79 15.36 1.17
N GLN A 212 7.04 15.02 0.86
CA GLN A 212 7.52 13.64 1.05
C GLN A 212 7.30 13.28 2.52
N SER A 213 6.74 12.10 2.78
CA SER A 213 6.62 11.68 4.17
C SER A 213 8.04 11.52 4.72
N ASP A 214 8.26 11.88 5.98
CA ASP A 214 9.52 11.62 6.68
C ASP A 214 9.93 10.13 6.57
N LEU A 215 8.96 9.25 6.34
CA LEU A 215 9.14 7.81 6.31
C LEU A 215 9.65 7.30 4.95
N ASP A 216 9.32 7.96 3.83
CA ASP A 216 9.89 7.63 2.50
C ASP A 216 11.43 7.68 2.51
N GLU A 217 12.00 8.57 3.32
CA GLU A 217 13.44 8.73 3.46
C GLU A 217 14.07 7.71 4.42
N LEU A 218 13.31 7.19 5.40
CA LEU A 218 13.78 6.12 6.30
C LEU A 218 13.80 4.73 5.61
N TYR A 219 12.89 4.50 4.65
CA TYR A 219 12.75 3.23 3.91
C TYR A 219 13.41 3.23 2.53
N GLY A 220 14.19 4.27 2.19
CA GLY A 220 15.03 4.30 0.99
C GLY A 220 14.30 4.65 -0.32
N GLY A 221 13.15 5.33 -0.27
CA GLY A 221 12.46 5.89 -1.44
C GLY A 221 13.16 7.13 -2.04
N GLY A 222 14.10 7.74 -1.30
CA GLY A 222 14.97 8.80 -1.79
C GLY A 222 16.18 8.22 -2.50
N SER A 223 16.30 8.40 -3.82
CA SER A 223 17.59 8.20 -4.46
C SER A 223 18.59 9.17 -3.86
N ALA A 224 19.68 8.64 -3.32
CA ALA A 224 20.81 9.42 -2.87
C ALA A 224 21.29 10.36 -4.00
N ALA A 225 21.18 11.66 -3.76
CA ALA A 225 22.01 12.66 -4.42
C ALA A 225 22.85 13.33 -3.31
N PRO A 226 24.18 13.11 -3.27
CA PRO A 226 25.02 13.81 -2.32
C PRO A 226 25.22 15.26 -2.80
N GLY A 227 24.98 16.24 -1.91
CA GLY A 227 25.48 17.61 -2.08
C GLY A 227 24.44 18.74 -2.24
N GLY A 228 23.45 18.84 -1.35
CA GLY A 228 22.67 20.08 -1.21
C GLY A 228 23.48 21.19 -0.50
N PRO A 229 23.39 22.47 -0.92
CA PRO A 229 24.11 23.57 -0.27
C PRO A 229 23.58 23.83 1.14
N PRO A 230 24.39 24.40 2.05
CA PRO A 230 23.98 24.65 3.43
C PRO A 230 22.81 25.64 3.49
N LEU A 231 21.86 25.37 4.39
CA LEU A 231 20.72 26.22 4.66
C LEU A 231 21.17 27.62 5.12
N PRO A 232 20.50 28.70 4.69
CA PRO A 232 20.81 30.05 5.16
C PRO A 232 20.43 30.21 6.65
N PRO A 233 21.17 31.02 7.43
CA PRO A 233 20.88 31.23 8.84
C PRO A 233 19.53 31.93 9.03
N MET A 234 18.75 31.45 9.99
CA MET A 234 17.44 32.04 10.35
C MET A 234 17.63 33.44 10.95
N PRO A 235 16.75 34.41 10.63
CA PRO A 235 16.78 35.72 11.27
C PRO A 235 16.33 35.62 12.74
N PRO A 236 16.90 36.44 13.65
CA PRO A 236 16.53 36.42 15.06
C PRO A 236 15.09 36.91 15.27
N THR A 237 14.36 36.20 16.14
CA THR A 237 13.02 36.57 16.58
C THR A 237 13.06 37.84 17.44
N PRO A 238 12.16 38.82 17.22
CA PRO A 238 12.08 40.01 18.06
C PRO A 238 11.56 39.66 19.47
N ALA A 239 12.24 40.18 20.49
CA ALA A 239 11.83 40.06 21.88
C ALA A 239 10.57 40.89 22.17
N PRO A 240 9.71 40.46 23.13
CA PRO A 240 8.49 41.18 23.47
C PRO A 240 8.81 42.49 24.20
N ALA A 241 8.19 43.57 23.75
CA ALA A 241 8.17 44.85 24.45
C ALA A 241 7.18 44.80 25.62
N TRP A 242 7.61 45.30 26.77
CA TRP A 242 6.77 45.57 27.95
C TRP A 242 6.14 46.95 27.84
#